data_AF-A0A2W6UWW1-F1
#
_entry.id   AF-A0A2W6UWW1-F1
#
_cell.length_a   1.000
_cell.length_b   1.000
_cell.length_c   1.000
_cell.angle_alpha   90.00
_cell.angle_beta   90.00
_cell.angle_gamma   90.00
#
_symmetry.space_group_name_H-M   'P 1'
#
loop_
_entity.id
_entity.type
_entity.pdbx_description
1 polymer ?
#
loop_
_entity_poly.entity_id
_entity_poly.type
_entity_poly.pdbx_seq_one_letter_code
_entity_poly.pdbx_strand_id
1 'polypeptide(L)'
;ISIRLGKITASSILRRLGTYSRKNKLYFAFRELGKAVRTLFLLRYIDDNEIRKTINAATNKSEEYNGFVKWVFFGSQGIIAENVQHEQRKIIKYSQLVANMIILHNVEGMSRTLAEMRKEGIELTPEILAGLSPYRTSHINRFGDYHLDLEREVAPLSYTAKVLEQTP
;
A
#
# COMPACT_ATOMS: atom_id res chain seq x y z
N ILE A 1 -11.84 37.42 6.99
CA ILE A 1 -11.58 36.75 5.68
C ILE A 1 -11.87 35.27 5.87
N SER A 2 -12.92 34.71 5.28
CA SER A 2 -13.33 33.33 5.63
C SER A 2 -13.77 32.53 4.41
N ILE A 3 -13.18 31.34 4.27
CA ILE A 3 -13.62 30.26 3.36
C ILE A 3 -15.07 29.87 3.70
N ARG A 4 -15.41 29.87 4.99
CA ARG A 4 -16.76 29.53 5.49
C ARG A 4 -17.83 30.54 5.06
N LEU A 5 -17.44 31.78 4.78
CA LEU A 5 -18.35 32.83 4.26
C LEU A 5 -18.34 32.91 2.73
N GLY A 6 -17.68 31.98 2.03
CA GLY A 6 -17.60 31.94 0.56
C GLY A 6 -16.83 33.09 -0.10
N LYS A 7 -16.25 34.01 0.69
CA LYS A 7 -15.60 35.22 0.16
C LYS A 7 -14.26 34.95 -0.54
N ILE A 8 -13.61 33.81 -0.26
CA ILE A 8 -12.34 33.40 -0.88
C ILE A 8 -12.32 31.88 -1.06
N THR A 9 -11.85 31.41 -2.22
CA THR A 9 -11.65 29.98 -2.50
C THR A 9 -10.43 29.41 -1.78
N ALA A 10 -10.50 28.13 -1.38
CA ALA A 10 -9.37 27.43 -0.76
C ALA A 10 -8.11 27.45 -1.65
N SER A 11 -8.27 27.34 -2.97
CA SER A 11 -7.19 27.44 -3.95
C SER A 11 -6.48 28.80 -3.92
N SER A 12 -7.22 29.91 -3.71
CA SER A 12 -6.64 31.26 -3.60
C SER A 12 -5.79 31.42 -2.34
N ILE A 13 -6.21 30.80 -1.23
CA ILE A 13 -5.46 30.79 0.03
C ILE A 13 -4.20 29.93 -0.12
N LEU A 14 -4.34 28.72 -0.66
CA LEU A 14 -3.21 27.83 -0.93
C LEU A 14 -2.19 28.47 -1.88
N ARG A 15 -2.63 29.18 -2.93
CA ARG A 15 -1.73 29.91 -3.84
C ARG A 15 -0.95 31.00 -3.10
N ARG A 16 -1.60 31.72 -2.18
CA ARG A 16 -0.99 32.81 -1.40
C ARG A 16 -0.09 32.32 -0.27
N LEU A 17 -0.36 31.14 0.29
CA LEU A 17 0.50 30.46 1.25
C LEU A 17 1.66 29.72 0.58
N GLY A 18 1.44 29.16 -0.61
CA GLY A 18 2.42 28.42 -1.40
C GLY A 18 3.39 29.29 -2.19
N THR A 19 3.18 30.61 -2.22
CA THR A 19 4.17 31.54 -2.76
C THR A 19 5.31 31.65 -1.75
N TYR A 20 6.45 31.02 -2.04
CA TYR A 20 7.70 31.04 -1.25
C TYR A 20 8.34 32.44 -1.24
N SER A 21 7.59 33.47 -0.85
CA SER A 21 8.07 34.82 -0.72
C SER A 21 8.59 35.04 0.70
N ARG A 22 9.87 35.42 0.80
CA ARG A 22 10.53 35.81 2.07
C ARG A 22 9.88 37.00 2.77
N LYS A 23 8.89 37.66 2.14
CA LYS A 23 8.11 38.77 2.73
C LYS A 23 6.78 38.33 3.36
N ASN A 24 6.36 37.07 3.17
CA ASN A 24 5.07 36.59 3.65
C ASN A 24 5.15 36.15 5.13
N LYS A 25 4.90 37.09 6.06
CA LYS A 25 4.88 36.82 7.51
C LYS A 25 3.93 35.69 7.91
N LEU A 26 2.81 35.53 7.21
CA LEU A 26 1.83 34.47 7.47
C LEU A 26 2.40 33.08 7.13
N TYR A 27 3.13 32.96 6.02
CA TYR A 27 3.84 31.73 5.66
C TYR A 27 4.85 31.33 6.75
N PHE A 28 5.63 32.29 7.28
CA PHE A 28 6.57 32.01 8.38
C PHE A 28 5.83 31.55 9.64
N ALA A 29 4.73 32.20 10.02
CA ALA A 29 3.94 31.78 11.16
C ALA A 29 3.43 30.33 11.03
N PHE A 30 2.90 29.96 9.85
CA PHE A 30 2.47 28.57 9.60
C PHE A 30 3.63 27.57 9.55
N ARG A 31 4.79 27.99 9.04
CA ARG A 31 6.00 27.16 9.05
C ARG A 31 6.46 26.87 10.48
N GLU A 32 6.51 27.88 11.34
CA GLU A 32 6.89 27.69 12.76
C GLU A 32 5.83 26.87 13.52
N LEU A 33 4.55 27.09 13.25
CA LEU A 33 3.47 26.23 13.78
C LEU A 33 3.65 24.77 13.33
N GLY A 34 3.94 24.53 12.06
CA GLY A 34 4.19 23.19 11.52
C GLY A 34 5.39 22.51 12.17
N LYS A 35 6.47 23.27 12.47
CA LYS A 35 7.60 22.77 13.25
C LYS A 35 7.19 22.40 14.68
N ALA A 36 6.41 23.25 15.36
CA ALA A 36 5.93 22.95 16.72
C ALA A 36 5.06 21.68 16.74
N VAL A 37 4.14 21.52 15.79
CA VAL A 37 3.31 20.31 15.64
C VAL A 37 4.18 19.08 15.36
N ARG A 38 5.17 19.19 14.46
CA ARG A 38 6.12 18.11 14.19
C ARG A 38 6.91 17.73 15.44
N THR A 39 7.42 18.70 16.20
CA THR A 39 8.16 18.46 17.44
C THR A 39 7.28 17.76 18.47
N LEU A 40 6.05 18.21 18.67
CA LEU A 40 5.10 17.56 19.59
C LEU A 40 4.83 16.10 19.17
N PHE A 41 4.63 15.86 17.88
CA PHE A 41 4.47 14.51 17.35
C PHE A 41 5.72 13.65 17.57
N LEU A 42 6.92 14.18 17.31
CA LEU A 42 8.18 13.45 17.51
C LEU A 42 8.42 13.12 18.98
N LEU A 43 8.14 14.04 19.90
CA LEU A 43 8.22 13.78 21.33
C LEU A 43 7.25 12.66 21.74
N ARG A 44 6.01 12.73 21.26
CA ARG A 44 5.00 11.70 21.51
C ARG A 44 5.38 10.35 20.88
N TYR A 45 5.99 10.36 19.70
CA TYR A 45 6.52 9.16 19.04
C TYR A 45 7.66 8.51 19.86
N ILE A 46 8.53 9.30 20.48
CA ILE A 46 9.62 8.76 21.29
C ILE A 46 9.09 8.16 22.60
N ASP A 47 8.13 8.84 23.23
CA ASP A 47 7.55 8.47 24.52
C ASP A 47 6.61 7.26 24.43
N ASP A 48 5.70 7.26 23.45
CA ASP A 48 4.63 6.26 23.32
C ASP A 48 5.06 5.06 22.46
N ASN A 49 5.15 3.89 23.09
CA ASN A 49 5.50 2.64 22.41
C ASN A 49 4.39 2.14 21.46
N GLU A 50 3.13 2.36 21.79
CA GLU A 50 1.99 1.89 20.97
C GLU A 50 1.88 2.69 19.67
N ILE A 51 2.15 4.00 19.73
CA ILE A 51 2.26 4.84 18.53
C ILE A 51 3.40 4.34 17.62
N ARG A 52 4.56 4.00 18.20
CA ARG A 52 5.70 3.46 17.42
C ARG A 52 5.35 2.13 16.76
N LYS A 53 4.77 1.19 17.49
CA LYS A 53 4.35 -0.11 16.94
C LYS A 53 3.37 0.08 15.79
N THR A 54 2.37 0.96 15.96
CA THR A 54 1.37 1.24 14.92
C THR A 54 2.02 1.81 13.66
N ILE A 55 2.92 2.77 13.81
CA ILE A 55 3.63 3.39 12.67
C ILE A 55 4.57 2.40 12.00
N ASN A 56 5.31 1.60 12.76
CA ASN A 56 6.17 0.56 12.21
C ASN A 56 5.37 -0.50 11.46
N ALA A 57 4.22 -0.95 11.99
CA ALA A 57 3.35 -1.90 11.30
C ALA A 57 2.84 -1.33 9.96
N ALA A 58 2.40 -0.06 9.95
CA ALA A 58 1.98 0.61 8.72
C ALA A 58 3.14 0.78 7.73
N THR A 59 4.33 1.12 8.23
CA THR A 59 5.56 1.28 7.43
C THR A 59 5.96 -0.05 6.81
N ASN A 60 6.06 -1.12 7.60
CA ASN A 60 6.37 -2.48 7.12
C ASN A 60 5.41 -2.90 6.01
N LYS A 61 4.10 -2.70 6.18
CA LYS A 61 3.11 -3.00 5.12
C LYS A 61 3.42 -2.26 3.81
N SER A 62 3.77 -0.98 3.89
CA SER A 62 4.10 -0.17 2.72
C SER A 62 5.43 -0.59 2.08
N GLU A 63 6.42 -0.96 2.90
CA GLU A 63 7.74 -1.41 2.44
C GLU A 63 7.66 -2.79 1.78
N GLU A 64 6.92 -3.72 2.38
CA GLU A 64 6.65 -5.03 1.76
C GLU A 64 5.96 -4.87 0.41
N TYR A 65 4.93 -4.02 0.32
CA TYR A 65 4.24 -3.76 -0.94
C TYR A 65 5.19 -3.12 -1.98
N ASN A 66 5.99 -2.13 -1.59
CA ASN A 66 6.96 -1.51 -2.49
C ASN A 66 8.03 -2.50 -2.97
N GLY A 67 8.53 -3.35 -2.06
CA GLY A 67 9.45 -4.43 -2.39
C GLY A 67 8.85 -5.42 -3.37
N PHE A 68 7.58 -5.79 -3.17
CA PHE A 68 6.82 -6.65 -4.05
C PHE A 68 6.60 -6.03 -5.44
N VAL A 69 6.15 -4.77 -5.51
CA VAL A 69 5.97 -4.07 -6.80
C VAL A 69 7.29 -3.96 -7.55
N LYS A 70 8.40 -3.69 -6.85
CA LYS A 70 9.74 -3.71 -7.45
C LYS A 70 10.14 -5.10 -7.95
N TRP A 71 9.76 -6.16 -7.24
CA TRP A 71 9.98 -7.53 -7.68
C TRP A 71 9.16 -7.86 -8.94
N VAL A 72 7.89 -7.45 -8.99
CA VAL A 72 7.03 -7.61 -10.18
C VAL A 72 7.58 -6.81 -11.35
N PHE A 73 8.09 -5.60 -11.10
CA PHE A 73 8.72 -4.75 -12.10
C PHE A 73 10.18 -5.17 -12.34
N PHE A 74 10.36 -6.32 -12.97
CA PHE A 74 11.69 -6.91 -13.16
C PHE A 74 12.49 -6.32 -14.31
N GLY A 75 11.81 -5.74 -15.31
CA GLY A 75 12.46 -5.07 -16.43
C GLY A 75 13.27 -3.86 -15.96
N SER A 76 14.56 -3.81 -16.29
CA SER A 76 15.44 -2.67 -15.99
C SER A 76 15.50 -2.26 -14.49
N GLN A 77 15.31 -3.20 -13.56
CA GLN A 77 15.48 -3.00 -12.11
C GLN A 77 14.56 -1.92 -11.46
N GLY A 78 13.39 -1.62 -12.03
CA GLY A 78 12.55 -0.50 -11.51
C GLY A 78 12.72 0.80 -12.25
N ILE A 79 13.68 0.90 -13.18
CA ILE A 79 14.03 2.15 -13.83
C ILE A 79 13.15 2.33 -15.06
N ILE A 80 12.31 3.37 -15.03
CA ILE A 80 11.58 3.82 -16.21
C ILE A 80 12.52 4.72 -17.01
N ALA A 81 13.11 4.18 -18.09
CA ALA A 81 14.03 4.92 -18.95
C ALA A 81 13.35 6.05 -19.76
N GLU A 82 12.02 6.00 -19.85
CA GLU A 82 11.21 6.92 -20.62
C GLU A 82 11.05 8.27 -19.92
N ASN A 83 11.23 9.38 -20.64
CA ASN A 83 11.13 10.75 -20.10
C ASN A 83 9.75 11.38 -20.38
N VAL A 84 8.88 10.68 -21.12
CA VAL A 84 7.51 11.15 -21.40
C VAL A 84 6.56 10.77 -20.26
N GLN A 85 5.99 11.77 -19.58
CA GLN A 85 5.07 11.57 -18.44
C GLN A 85 3.89 10.64 -18.75
N HIS A 86 3.34 10.70 -19.97
CA HIS A 86 2.22 9.84 -20.36
C HIS A 86 2.61 8.36 -20.41
N GLU A 87 3.79 8.04 -20.94
CA GLU A 87 4.31 6.68 -21.01
C GLU A 87 4.71 6.15 -19.63
N GLN A 88 5.35 6.98 -18.79
CA GLN A 88 5.63 6.63 -17.39
C GLN A 88 4.35 6.23 -16.63
N ARG A 89 3.24 6.96 -16.84
CA ARG A 89 1.95 6.62 -16.23
C ARG A 89 1.40 5.29 -16.72
N LYS A 90 1.57 4.94 -18.01
CA LYS A 90 1.14 3.64 -18.53
C LYS A 90 1.91 2.52 -17.84
N ILE A 91 3.23 2.63 -17.80
CA ILE A 91 4.12 1.65 -17.19
C ILE A 91 3.74 1.40 -15.72
N ILE A 92 3.52 2.47 -14.94
CA ILE A 92 3.09 2.37 -13.54
C ILE A 92 1.74 1.64 -13.42
N LYS A 93 0.74 2.03 -14.23
CA LYS A 93 -0.60 1.43 -14.18
C LYS A 93 -0.60 -0.05 -14.56
N TYR A 94 0.12 -0.43 -15.62
CA TYR A 94 0.23 -1.83 -16.03
C TYR A 94 0.99 -2.65 -14.99
N SER A 95 2.06 -2.11 -14.41
CA SER A 95 2.77 -2.77 -13.31
C SER A 95 1.88 -2.99 -12.09
N GLN A 96 1.06 -2.00 -11.73
CA GLN A 96 0.08 -2.13 -10.65
C GLN A 96 -1.00 -3.18 -10.96
N LEU A 97 -1.46 -3.25 -12.22
CA LEU A 97 -2.42 -4.26 -12.64
C LEU A 97 -1.85 -5.67 -12.46
N VAL A 98 -0.63 -5.93 -12.94
CA VAL A 98 0.05 -7.23 -12.77
C VAL A 98 0.26 -7.55 -11.29
N ALA A 99 0.72 -6.57 -10.49
CA ALA A 99 0.88 -6.75 -9.05
C ALA A 99 -0.44 -7.16 -8.37
N ASN A 100 -1.55 -6.51 -8.72
CA ASN A 100 -2.87 -6.85 -8.20
C ASN A 100 -3.35 -8.24 -8.63
N MET A 101 -3.07 -8.65 -9.88
CA MET A 101 -3.40 -10.00 -10.36
C MET A 101 -2.64 -11.08 -9.56
N ILE A 102 -1.35 -10.86 -9.30
CA ILE A 102 -0.53 -11.76 -8.48
C ILE A 102 -1.04 -11.79 -7.03
N ILE A 103 -1.36 -10.63 -6.46
CA ILE A 103 -1.94 -10.55 -5.11
C ILE A 103 -3.24 -11.35 -5.03
N LEU A 104 -4.11 -11.23 -6.03
CA LEU A 104 -5.36 -11.99 -6.08
C LEU A 104 -5.09 -13.51 -6.12
N HIS A 105 -4.16 -13.95 -6.98
CA HIS A 105 -3.76 -15.35 -7.06
C HIS A 105 -3.22 -15.87 -5.72
N ASN A 106 -2.36 -15.09 -5.06
CA ASN A 106 -1.79 -15.44 -3.77
C ASN A 106 -2.85 -15.55 -2.67
N VAL A 107 -3.69 -14.52 -2.54
CA VAL A 107 -4.77 -14.48 -1.53
C VAL A 107 -5.71 -15.66 -1.72
N GLU A 108 -6.02 -15.99 -2.97
CA GLU A 108 -6.98 -17.04 -3.26
C GLU A 108 -6.41 -18.44 -3.01
N GLY A 109 -5.16 -18.71 -3.43
CA GLY A 109 -4.46 -19.93 -3.07
C GLY A 109 -4.30 -20.09 -1.56
N MET A 110 -3.88 -19.02 -0.87
CA MET A 110 -3.76 -18.99 0.59
C MET A 110 -5.10 -19.26 1.27
N SER A 111 -6.19 -18.65 0.80
CA SER A 111 -7.53 -18.83 1.37
C SER A 111 -8.03 -20.27 1.22
N ARG A 112 -7.76 -20.92 0.08
CA ARG A 112 -8.07 -22.33 -0.14
C ARG A 112 -7.29 -23.24 0.80
N THR A 113 -5.97 -23.08 0.87
CA THR A 113 -5.11 -23.87 1.76
C THR A 113 -5.49 -23.68 3.23
N LEU A 114 -5.78 -22.45 3.66
CA LEU A 114 -6.24 -22.18 5.04
C LEU A 114 -7.59 -22.86 5.34
N ALA A 115 -8.52 -22.88 4.37
CA ALA A 115 -9.79 -23.57 4.53
C ALA A 115 -9.62 -25.10 4.62
N GLU A 116 -8.68 -25.68 3.88
CA GLU A 116 -8.30 -27.10 3.97
C GLU A 116 -7.67 -27.43 5.32
N MET A 117 -6.67 -26.65 5.75
CA MET A 117 -6.03 -26.80 7.06
C MET A 117 -7.04 -26.75 8.23
N ARG A 118 -8.05 -25.88 8.13
CA ARG A 118 -9.13 -25.81 9.11
C ARG A 118 -9.98 -27.08 9.12
N LYS A 119 -10.28 -27.66 7.96
CA LYS A 119 -11.02 -28.93 7.85
C LYS A 119 -10.22 -30.10 8.42
N GLU A 120 -8.89 -30.04 8.34
CA GLU A 120 -7.96 -31.01 8.94
C GLU A 120 -7.84 -30.86 10.48
N GLY A 121 -8.49 -29.86 11.07
CA GLY A 121 -8.53 -29.64 12.52
C GLY A 121 -7.44 -28.70 13.04
N ILE A 122 -6.70 -28.00 12.17
CA ILE A 122 -5.74 -26.97 12.59
C ILE A 122 -6.49 -25.73 13.05
N GLU A 123 -6.22 -25.29 14.28
CA GLU A 123 -6.80 -24.07 14.84
C GLU A 123 -6.14 -22.83 14.21
N LEU A 124 -6.93 -22.03 13.51
CA LEU A 124 -6.48 -20.78 12.91
C LEU A 124 -6.97 -19.62 13.78
N THR A 125 -6.04 -18.91 14.42
CA THR A 125 -6.38 -17.71 15.20
C THR A 125 -6.23 -16.43 14.35
N PRO A 126 -6.94 -15.34 14.70
CA PRO A 126 -6.78 -14.04 14.02
C PRO A 126 -5.34 -13.53 14.02
N GLU A 127 -4.56 -13.81 15.06
CA GLU A 127 -3.17 -13.42 15.20
C GLU A 127 -2.27 -14.10 14.17
N ILE A 128 -2.53 -15.39 13.89
CA ILE A 128 -1.82 -16.14 12.85
C ILE A 128 -2.11 -15.53 11.47
N LEU A 129 -3.39 -15.22 11.19
CA LEU A 129 -3.77 -14.62 9.92
C LEU A 129 -3.21 -13.20 9.76
N ALA A 130 -3.10 -12.44 10.86
CA ALA A 130 -2.51 -11.11 10.84
C ALA A 130 -1.02 -11.12 10.49
N GLY A 131 -0.32 -12.24 10.72
CA GLY A 131 1.08 -12.43 10.31
C GLY A 131 1.28 -12.82 8.84
N LEU A 132 0.20 -13.12 8.11
CA LEU A 132 0.30 -13.52 6.71
C LEU A 132 0.29 -12.30 5.78
N SER A 133 1.20 -12.29 4.82
CA SER A 133 1.30 -11.27 3.79
C SER A 133 0.95 -11.86 2.43
N PRO A 134 0.12 -11.18 1.60
CA PRO A 134 -0.22 -11.65 0.25
C PRO A 134 0.93 -11.44 -0.75
N TYR A 135 2.04 -10.83 -0.33
CA TYR A 135 3.16 -10.44 -1.19
C TYR A 135 4.22 -11.53 -1.38
N ARG A 136 3.85 -12.81 -1.20
CA ARG A 136 4.78 -13.95 -1.34
C ARG A 136 5.13 -14.19 -2.81
N THR A 137 6.41 -14.47 -3.09
CA THR A 137 6.94 -14.58 -4.46
C THR A 137 7.62 -15.91 -4.75
N SER A 138 7.89 -16.73 -3.73
CA SER A 138 8.69 -17.96 -3.86
C SER A 138 8.07 -19.03 -4.75
N HIS A 139 6.74 -19.09 -4.83
CA HIS A 139 6.00 -20.07 -5.63
C HIS A 139 5.71 -19.58 -7.06
N ILE A 140 6.07 -18.35 -7.39
CA ILE A 140 5.80 -17.76 -8.69
C ILE A 140 7.04 -17.90 -9.54
N ASN A 141 6.92 -18.64 -10.65
CA ASN A 141 7.98 -18.63 -11.64
C ASN A 141 8.02 -17.26 -12.33
N ARG A 142 9.10 -16.51 -12.11
CA ARG A 142 9.31 -15.16 -12.67
C ARG A 142 10.07 -15.19 -14.01
N PHE A 143 10.87 -16.23 -14.24
CA PHE A 143 11.75 -16.34 -15.40
C PHE A 143 11.68 -17.75 -16.02
N GLY A 144 11.91 -17.86 -17.32
CA GLY A 144 11.91 -19.15 -18.02
C GLY A 144 10.59 -19.43 -18.73
N ASP A 145 10.35 -20.70 -19.02
CA ASP A 145 9.29 -21.13 -19.91
C ASP A 145 7.98 -21.40 -19.16
N TYR A 146 6.88 -20.91 -19.74
CA TYR A 146 5.53 -21.22 -19.28
C TYR A 146 4.92 -22.25 -20.21
N HIS A 147 4.72 -23.47 -19.71
CA HIS A 147 3.91 -24.46 -20.40
C HIS A 147 2.44 -24.19 -20.11
N LEU A 148 1.71 -23.69 -21.10
CA LEU A 148 0.29 -23.40 -20.99
C LEU A 148 -0.50 -24.66 -21.33
N ASP A 149 -1.02 -25.32 -20.30
CA ASP A 149 -2.04 -26.35 -20.46
C ASP A 149 -3.40 -25.68 -20.61
N LEU A 150 -3.94 -25.71 -21.82
CA LEU A 150 -5.24 -25.11 -22.16
C LEU A 150 -6.42 -26.01 -21.79
N GLU A 151 -6.18 -27.29 -21.50
CA GLU A 151 -7.20 -28.26 -21.09
C GLU A 151 -7.38 -28.29 -19.57
N ARG A 152 -6.44 -27.70 -18.82
CA ARG A 152 -6.51 -27.59 -17.37
C ARG A 152 -7.75 -26.82 -16.92
N GLU A 153 -8.67 -27.52 -16.28
CA GLU A 153 -9.80 -26.89 -15.60
C GLU A 153 -9.31 -26.06 -14.39
N VAL A 154 -9.73 -24.79 -14.36
CA VAL A 154 -9.45 -23.88 -13.26
C VAL A 154 -10.71 -23.75 -12.41
N ALA A 155 -10.62 -24.16 -11.15
CA ALA A 155 -11.72 -23.99 -10.20
C ALA A 155 -12.08 -22.49 -10.07
N PRO A 156 -13.38 -22.15 -10.06
CA PRO A 156 -13.82 -20.76 -10.02
C PRO A 156 -13.32 -20.04 -8.75
N LEU A 157 -13.04 -18.76 -8.90
CA LEU A 157 -12.66 -17.89 -7.78
C LEU A 157 -13.84 -17.75 -6.82
N SER A 158 -13.62 -18.01 -5.54
CA SER A 158 -14.64 -17.83 -4.51
C SER A 158 -14.52 -16.45 -3.86
N TYR A 159 -15.26 -15.47 -4.38
CA TYR A 159 -15.24 -14.08 -3.89
C TYR A 159 -15.87 -13.90 -2.50
N THR A 160 -16.61 -14.88 -1.99
CA THR A 160 -17.32 -14.84 -0.70
C THR A 160 -16.74 -15.81 0.34
N ALA A 161 -15.64 -16.49 0.04
CA ALA A 161 -15.01 -17.41 0.99
C ALA A 161 -14.54 -16.66 2.24
N LYS A 162 -14.99 -17.11 3.41
CA LYS A 162 -14.54 -16.60 4.71
C LYS A 162 -13.65 -17.65 5.37
N VAL A 163 -12.40 -17.28 5.65
CA VAL A 163 -11.46 -18.15 6.37
C VAL A 163 -11.78 -18.20 7.87
N LEU A 164 -12.16 -17.06 8.45
CA LEU A 164 -12.72 -16.95 9.79
C LEU A 164 -14.14 -16.39 9.72
N GLU A 165 -15.03 -16.89 10.58
CA GLU A 165 -16.26 -16.16 10.87
C GLU A 165 -15.89 -14.92 11.69
N GLN A 166 -16.49 -13.78 11.38
CA GLN A 166 -16.26 -12.57 12.16
C GLN A 166 -16.74 -12.84 13.59
N THR A 167 -15.82 -12.84 14.55
CA THR A 167 -16.18 -12.77 15.97
C THR A 167 -16.99 -11.47 16.17
N PRO A 168 -18.16 -11.51 16.82
CA PRO A 168 -18.99 -10.33 17.04
C PRO A 168 -18.27 -9.24 17.85
#